data_AF-A0A2G8YE55-F1
#
_entry.id   AF-A0A2G8YE55-F1
#
_cell.length_a   1.000
_cell.length_b   1.000
_cell.length_c   1.000
_cell.angle_alpha   90.00
_cell.angle_beta   90.00
_cell.angle_gamma   90.00
#
_symmetry.space_group_name_H-M   'P 1'
#
loop_
_entity.id
_entity.type
_entity.pdbx_description
1 polymer ?
#
loop_
_entity_poly.entity_id
_entity_poly.type
_entity_poly.pdbx_seq_one_letter_code
_entity_poly.pdbx_strand_id
1 'polypeptide(L)'
;MRTVCRDVLKLRVVAGEVGSSTMPHKVNPIDFENAEGNLELANALLRFLSTKLPVSRMQRDLSDSTVLRNVGVAFGHCLVAYESAKKGLDRVDVNSEKMLKELDENWAVLGEPVQTLLRKRGVRNAYEKLKSATRGQDIDKERMQDIVETCSKDLLPEDLEILRSLTPATYTGLAPELAKKVGETMEEEAAKKQKTSR
;
A
#
# COMPACT_ATOMS: atom_id res chain seq x y z
N MET A 1 -18.51 -6.16 9.62
CA MET A 1 -17.19 -6.06 8.98
C MET A 1 -17.04 -4.68 8.34
N ARG A 2 -16.30 -3.76 8.96
CA ARG A 2 -15.66 -2.64 8.24
C ARG A 2 -14.20 -2.70 8.65
N THR A 3 -13.47 -3.45 7.88
CA THR A 3 -12.06 -3.75 8.05
C THR A 3 -11.24 -2.73 7.29
N VAL A 4 -10.07 -2.43 7.86
CA VAL A 4 -9.00 -1.80 7.09
C VAL A 4 -8.74 -2.67 5.86
N CYS A 5 -8.78 -2.07 4.68
CA CYS A 5 -8.38 -2.72 3.43
C CYS A 5 -9.08 -4.06 3.15
N ARG A 6 -10.43 -4.11 3.05
CA ARG A 6 -11.17 -5.30 2.53
C ARG A 6 -10.87 -6.62 3.27
N ASP A 7 -10.67 -6.57 4.59
CA ASP A 7 -10.27 -7.71 5.44
C ASP A 7 -8.86 -8.26 5.21
N VAL A 8 -8.02 -7.67 4.34
CA VAL A 8 -6.62 -8.11 4.18
C VAL A 8 -5.75 -7.73 5.37
N LEU A 9 -6.12 -6.66 6.07
CA LEU A 9 -5.53 -6.24 7.34
C LEU A 9 -6.58 -6.34 8.46
N LYS A 10 -6.13 -6.87 9.60
CA LYS A 10 -6.91 -6.99 10.83
C LYS A 10 -6.32 -6.05 11.87
N LEU A 11 -7.15 -5.62 12.82
CA LEU A 11 -6.71 -4.86 13.98
C LEU A 11 -6.81 -5.74 15.21
N ARG A 12 -5.73 -5.82 15.98
CA ARG A 12 -5.74 -6.46 17.30
C ARG A 12 -6.68 -5.69 18.23
N VAL A 13 -7.51 -6.46 18.93
CA VAL A 13 -8.46 -5.93 19.92
C VAL A 13 -7.73 -5.77 21.24
N VAL A 14 -7.84 -4.60 21.85
CA VAL A 14 -7.37 -4.36 23.21
C VAL A 14 -8.51 -4.70 24.18
N ALA A 15 -8.20 -5.46 25.23
CA ALA A 15 -9.21 -5.84 26.22
C ALA A 15 -9.85 -4.59 26.86
N GLY A 16 -11.19 -4.51 26.80
CA GLY A 16 -11.97 -3.39 27.37
C GLY A 16 -12.30 -2.25 26.39
N GLU A 17 -11.82 -2.30 25.15
CA GLU A 17 -12.12 -1.27 24.15
C GLU A 17 -13.50 -1.49 23.52
N VAL A 18 -14.36 -0.46 23.56
CA VAL A 18 -15.67 -0.47 22.91
C VAL A 18 -15.52 0.05 21.47
N GLY A 19 -15.43 -0.84 20.50
CA GLY A 19 -15.25 -0.47 19.09
C GLY A 19 -16.49 0.14 18.42
N SER A 20 -17.70 -0.21 18.88
CA SER A 20 -18.98 0.38 18.42
C SER A 20 -20.04 0.25 19.51
N SER A 21 -20.77 1.33 19.77
CA SER A 21 -21.79 1.40 20.83
C SER A 21 -22.96 0.42 20.64
N THR A 22 -23.22 0.00 19.40
CA THR A 22 -24.33 -0.89 19.04
C THR A 22 -23.89 -2.25 18.46
N MET A 23 -22.61 -2.41 18.11
CA MET A 23 -22.08 -3.60 17.43
C MET A 23 -20.82 -4.12 18.15
N PRO A 24 -20.95 -5.02 19.13
CA PRO A 24 -19.85 -5.45 20.00
C PRO A 24 -18.65 -6.07 19.27
N HIS A 25 -18.87 -6.64 18.08
CA HIS A 25 -17.84 -7.31 17.28
C HIS A 25 -17.15 -6.37 16.26
N LYS A 26 -17.56 -5.10 16.17
CA LYS A 26 -17.05 -4.17 15.17
C LYS A 26 -15.82 -3.42 15.69
N VAL A 27 -14.70 -3.62 15.01
CA VAL A 27 -13.44 -2.89 15.23
C VAL A 27 -13.25 -1.90 14.09
N ASN A 28 -13.10 -0.61 14.39
CA ASN A 28 -12.88 0.44 13.39
C ASN A 28 -11.42 0.95 13.48
N PRO A 29 -10.83 1.43 12.38
CA PRO A 29 -9.49 2.01 12.38
C PRO A 29 -9.44 3.45 12.92
N ILE A 30 -9.98 3.66 14.12
CA ILE A 30 -10.13 5.00 14.71
C ILE A 30 -8.81 5.75 14.85
N ASP A 31 -7.71 5.02 15.11
CA ASP A 31 -6.38 5.59 15.25
C ASP A 31 -5.88 6.19 13.93
N PHE A 32 -6.17 5.54 12.79
CA PHE A 32 -5.84 6.04 11.46
C PHE A 32 -6.77 7.18 11.03
N GLU A 33 -8.08 7.07 11.29
CA GLU A 33 -9.06 8.14 11.03
C GLU A 33 -8.72 9.42 11.80
N ASN A 34 -8.28 9.29 13.06
CA ASN A 34 -7.81 10.41 13.87
C ASN A 34 -6.50 11.00 13.34
N ALA A 35 -5.57 10.15 12.91
CA ALA A 35 -4.32 10.60 12.30
C ALA A 35 -4.57 11.39 11.02
N GLU A 36 -5.43 10.89 10.13
CA GLU A 36 -5.82 11.53 8.87
C GLU A 36 -6.38 12.94 9.12
N GLY A 37 -7.40 13.07 9.97
CA GLY A 37 -8.01 14.37 10.27
C GLY A 37 -7.02 15.37 10.87
N ASN A 38 -6.11 14.93 11.74
CA ASN A 38 -5.09 15.82 12.31
C ASN A 38 -4.01 16.20 11.28
N LEU A 39 -3.63 15.32 10.35
CA LEU A 39 -2.71 15.67 9.27
C LEU A 39 -3.32 16.70 8.32
N GLU A 40 -4.62 16.61 8.04
CA GLU A 40 -5.33 17.60 7.23
C GLU A 40 -5.33 18.98 7.91
N LEU A 41 -5.67 19.04 9.20
CA LEU A 41 -5.63 20.27 9.99
C LEU A 41 -4.21 20.86 10.06
N ALA A 42 -3.20 20.03 10.33
CA ALA A 42 -1.81 20.45 10.32
C ALA A 42 -1.40 21.04 8.97
N ASN A 43 -1.74 20.36 7.86
CA ASN A 43 -1.42 20.81 6.52
C ASN A 43 -2.12 22.13 6.17
N ALA A 44 -3.38 22.31 6.57
CA ALA A 44 -4.10 23.56 6.35
C ALA A 44 -3.39 24.74 7.03
N LEU A 45 -2.99 24.56 8.30
CA LEU A 45 -2.25 25.57 9.05
C LEU A 45 -0.85 25.82 8.47
N LEU A 46 -0.09 24.77 8.17
CA LEU A 46 1.26 24.88 7.61
C LEU A 46 1.26 25.59 6.24
N ARG A 47 0.27 25.31 5.39
CA ARG A 47 0.09 26.01 4.10
C ARG A 47 -0.30 27.47 4.30
N PHE A 48 -1.18 27.77 5.26
CA PHE A 48 -1.52 29.15 5.59
C PHE A 48 -0.29 29.92 6.09
N LEU A 49 0.50 29.33 7.00
CA LEU A 49 1.74 29.92 7.50
C LEU A 49 2.75 30.16 6.38
N SER A 50 2.97 29.19 5.50
CA SER A 50 3.94 29.30 4.40
C SER A 50 3.55 30.36 3.36
N THR A 51 2.26 30.60 3.17
CA THR A 51 1.76 31.63 2.25
C THR A 51 1.69 33.01 2.89
N LYS A 52 1.32 33.11 4.17
CA LYS A 52 1.12 34.39 4.85
C LYS A 52 2.41 35.04 5.36
N LEU A 53 3.35 34.26 5.88
CA LEU A 53 4.55 34.79 6.55
C LEU A 53 5.55 35.49 5.60
N PRO A 54 5.77 35.03 4.35
CA PRO A 54 6.70 35.71 3.45
C PRO A 54 6.22 37.08 2.94
N VAL A 55 4.94 37.44 3.15
CA VAL A 55 4.34 38.67 2.60
C VAL A 55 4.06 39.65 3.73
N SER A 56 4.78 40.78 3.70
CA SER A 56 4.64 41.91 4.62
C SER A 56 4.72 43.22 3.83
N ARG A 57 3.87 44.21 4.15
CA ARG A 57 3.83 45.48 3.41
C ARG A 57 5.03 46.38 3.72
N MET A 58 5.61 46.98 2.67
CA MET A 58 6.75 47.91 2.77
C MET A 58 7.92 47.31 3.55
N GLN A 59 8.45 47.98 4.58
CA GLN A 59 9.54 47.46 5.39
C GLN A 59 9.11 46.32 6.31
N ARG A 60 7.89 46.35 6.85
CA ARG A 60 7.22 45.29 7.64
C ARG A 60 5.88 45.80 8.19
N ASP A 61 4.81 45.00 8.07
CA ASP A 61 3.58 45.10 8.87
C ASP A 61 3.56 44.08 10.04
N LEU A 62 2.65 44.26 10.99
CA LEU A 62 2.62 43.49 12.25
C LEU A 62 1.65 42.28 12.22
N SER A 63 1.08 41.95 11.06
CA SER A 63 0.10 40.85 10.95
C SER A 63 0.73 39.47 11.17
N ASP A 64 2.02 39.34 10.93
CA ASP A 64 2.83 38.15 11.16
C ASP A 64 2.93 37.79 12.66
N SER A 65 2.93 38.77 13.56
CA SER A 65 3.15 38.53 15.00
C SER A 65 2.10 37.61 15.63
N THR A 66 0.82 37.77 15.30
CA THR A 66 -0.25 36.87 15.80
C THR A 66 -0.23 35.52 15.08
N VAL A 67 0.13 35.51 13.79
CA VAL A 67 0.21 34.30 12.97
C VAL A 67 1.33 33.38 13.46
N LEU A 68 2.51 33.92 13.78
CA LEU A 68 3.65 33.16 14.30
C LEU A 68 3.37 32.43 15.61
N ARG A 69 2.44 32.94 16.45
CA ARG A 69 2.02 32.26 17.68
C ARG A 69 1.27 30.95 17.44
N ASN A 70 0.84 30.70 16.20
CA ASN A 70 0.11 29.49 15.81
C ASN A 70 1.01 28.40 15.18
N VAL A 71 2.32 28.62 15.08
CA VAL A 71 3.26 27.58 14.63
C VAL A 71 3.17 26.34 15.51
N GLY A 72 3.11 26.53 16.83
CA GLY A 72 2.94 25.42 17.78
C GLY A 72 1.63 24.65 17.61
N VAL A 73 0.55 25.31 17.19
CA VAL A 73 -0.75 24.66 16.93
C VAL A 73 -0.64 23.71 15.74
N ALA A 74 0.01 24.15 14.66
CA ALA A 74 0.24 23.31 13.50
C ALA A 74 1.06 22.06 13.84
N PHE A 75 2.15 22.21 14.59
CA PHE A 75 2.96 21.08 15.05
C PHE A 75 2.26 20.22 16.11
N GLY A 76 1.35 20.80 16.91
CA GLY A 76 0.52 20.05 17.85
C GLY A 76 -0.37 19.03 17.13
N HIS A 77 -1.01 19.44 16.03
CA HIS A 77 -1.76 18.51 15.18
C HIS A 77 -0.86 17.45 14.52
N CYS A 78 0.35 17.81 14.07
CA CYS A 78 1.31 16.81 13.58
C CYS A 78 1.62 15.76 14.64
N LEU A 79 1.91 16.18 15.88
CA LEU A 79 2.28 15.26 16.96
C LEU A 79 1.14 14.30 17.30
N VAL A 80 -0.09 14.81 17.45
CA VAL A 80 -1.28 13.98 17.70
C VAL A 80 -1.49 12.98 16.58
N ALA A 81 -1.31 13.41 15.32
CA ALA A 81 -1.44 12.52 14.18
C ALA A 81 -0.38 11.41 14.20
N TYR A 82 0.88 11.73 14.45
CA TYR A 82 1.97 10.75 14.46
C TYR A 82 1.82 9.73 15.59
N GLU A 83 1.41 10.18 16.79
CA GLU A 83 1.11 9.26 17.89
C GLU A 83 -0.07 8.34 17.58
N SER A 84 -1.12 8.88 16.96
CA SER A 84 -2.30 8.08 16.56
C SER A 84 -1.94 7.08 15.46
N ALA A 85 -1.21 7.50 14.43
CA ALA A 85 -0.75 6.62 13.36
C ALA A 85 0.16 5.50 13.91
N LYS A 86 1.07 5.82 14.84
CA LYS A 86 1.91 4.83 15.52
C LYS A 86 1.07 3.81 16.28
N LYS A 87 0.12 4.26 17.09
CA LYS A 87 -0.82 3.36 17.80
C LYS A 87 -1.60 2.47 16.84
N GLY A 88 -2.06 3.04 15.72
CA GLY A 88 -2.74 2.29 14.66
C GLY A 88 -1.84 1.19 14.09
N LEU A 89 -0.60 1.52 13.71
CA LEU A 89 0.39 0.57 13.18
C LEU A 89 0.73 -0.54 14.18
N ASP A 90 0.86 -0.22 15.47
CA ASP A 90 1.12 -1.20 16.54
C ASP A 90 -0.04 -2.20 16.72
N ARG A 91 -1.21 -1.93 16.15
CA ARG A 91 -2.39 -2.81 16.20
C ARG A 91 -2.63 -3.59 14.90
N VAL A 92 -1.98 -3.19 13.80
CA VAL A 92 -2.16 -3.87 12.51
C VAL A 92 -1.61 -5.29 12.58
N ASP A 93 -2.38 -6.21 12.00
CA ASP A 93 -2.03 -7.59 11.81
C ASP A 93 -2.42 -8.07 10.41
N VAL A 94 -1.72 -9.07 9.90
CA VAL A 94 -1.89 -9.55 8.52
C VAL A 94 -2.92 -10.67 8.49
N ASN A 95 -3.88 -10.58 7.57
CA ASN A 95 -4.83 -11.66 7.32
C ASN A 95 -4.36 -12.53 6.13
N SER A 96 -3.33 -13.34 6.35
CA SER A 96 -2.69 -14.12 5.29
C SER A 96 -3.67 -15.04 4.54
N GLU A 97 -4.64 -15.64 5.24
CA GLU A 97 -5.65 -16.51 4.63
C GLU A 97 -6.53 -15.73 3.64
N LYS A 98 -7.02 -14.54 4.02
CA LYS A 98 -7.84 -13.71 3.14
C LYS A 98 -7.04 -13.17 1.95
N MET A 99 -5.79 -12.78 2.17
CA MET A 99 -4.90 -12.33 1.10
C MET A 99 -4.64 -13.44 0.08
N LEU A 100 -4.30 -14.65 0.53
CA LEU A 100 -4.08 -15.80 -0.35
C LEU A 100 -5.35 -16.18 -1.10
N LYS A 101 -6.52 -16.14 -0.44
CA LYS A 101 -7.80 -16.39 -1.09
C LYS A 101 -8.12 -15.35 -2.16
N GLU A 102 -7.92 -14.07 -1.89
CA GLU A 102 -8.14 -13.01 -2.89
C GLU A 102 -7.18 -13.16 -4.08
N LEU A 103 -5.93 -13.58 -3.85
CA LEU A 103 -4.99 -13.90 -4.93
C LEU A 103 -5.46 -15.10 -5.76
N ASP A 104 -5.94 -16.17 -5.12
CA ASP A 104 -6.43 -17.37 -5.80
C ASP A 104 -7.74 -17.14 -6.58
N GLU A 105 -8.52 -16.11 -6.23
CA GLU A 105 -9.70 -15.69 -6.98
C GLU A 105 -9.36 -14.84 -8.22
N ASN A 106 -8.10 -14.42 -8.41
CA ASN A 106 -7.70 -13.44 -9.42
C ASN A 106 -6.58 -13.95 -10.36
N TRP A 107 -6.78 -15.10 -11.01
CA TRP A 107 -5.79 -15.67 -11.93
C TRP A 107 -5.52 -14.83 -13.19
N ALA A 108 -6.44 -13.93 -13.55
CA ALA A 108 -6.30 -13.02 -14.68
C ALA A 108 -5.01 -12.18 -14.64
N VAL A 109 -4.42 -11.94 -13.46
CA VAL A 109 -3.16 -11.20 -13.30
C VAL A 109 -1.97 -11.90 -14.00
N LEU A 110 -2.02 -13.22 -14.16
CA LEU A 110 -0.99 -13.98 -14.88
C LEU A 110 -1.04 -13.80 -16.40
N GLY A 111 -2.01 -13.04 -16.93
CA GLY A 111 -2.02 -12.67 -18.34
C GLY A 111 -0.80 -11.86 -18.78
N GLU A 112 -0.29 -10.99 -17.90
CA GLU A 112 0.89 -10.17 -18.17
C GLU A 112 2.18 -11.01 -18.37
N PRO A 113 2.56 -11.95 -17.47
CA PRO A 113 3.77 -12.74 -17.68
C PRO A 113 3.68 -13.63 -18.93
N VAL A 114 2.50 -14.18 -19.25
CA VAL A 114 2.27 -14.93 -20.49
C VAL A 114 2.53 -14.04 -21.72
N GLN A 115 1.93 -12.84 -21.74
CA GLN A 115 2.17 -11.87 -22.82
C GLN A 115 3.65 -11.48 -22.92
N THR A 116 4.32 -11.30 -21.80
CA THR A 116 5.73 -10.86 -21.74
C THR A 116 6.66 -11.91 -22.34
N LEU A 117 6.45 -13.19 -22.04
CA LEU A 117 7.23 -14.28 -22.63
C LEU A 117 6.94 -14.46 -24.13
N LEU A 118 5.68 -14.32 -24.55
CA LEU A 118 5.35 -14.31 -25.98
C LEU A 118 6.05 -13.17 -26.74
N ARG A 119 6.11 -11.97 -26.14
CA ARG A 119 6.84 -10.82 -26.72
C ARG A 119 8.34 -11.05 -26.76
N LYS A 120 8.93 -11.66 -25.71
CA LYS A 120 10.34 -12.07 -25.68
C LYS A 120 10.69 -13.00 -26.86
N ARG A 121 9.74 -13.81 -27.33
CA ARG A 121 9.90 -14.69 -28.50
C ARG A 121 9.58 -14.03 -29.85
N GLY A 122 9.18 -12.75 -29.86
CA GLY A 122 8.86 -12.02 -31.08
C GLY A 122 7.49 -12.34 -31.68
N VAL A 123 6.59 -12.98 -30.91
CA VAL A 123 5.22 -13.30 -31.35
C VAL A 123 4.44 -12.01 -31.56
N ARG A 124 4.09 -11.73 -32.81
CA ARG A 124 3.22 -10.60 -33.16
C ARG A 124 1.80 -10.85 -32.63
N ASN A 125 1.13 -9.80 -32.16
CA ASN A 125 -0.26 -9.84 -31.64
C ASN A 125 -0.47 -10.70 -30.37
N ALA A 126 0.56 -10.92 -29.54
CA ALA A 126 0.43 -11.63 -28.26
C ALA A 126 -0.67 -11.06 -27.35
N TYR A 127 -0.79 -9.73 -27.30
CA TYR A 127 -1.86 -9.05 -26.56
C TYR A 127 -3.25 -9.37 -27.10
N GLU A 128 -3.44 -9.41 -28.42
CA GLU A 128 -4.76 -9.69 -29.01
C GLU A 128 -5.18 -11.14 -28.81
N LYS A 129 -4.25 -12.09 -28.95
CA LYS A 129 -4.48 -13.51 -28.61
C LYS A 129 -4.96 -13.64 -27.17
N LEU A 130 -4.23 -13.05 -26.23
CA LEU A 130 -4.57 -13.14 -24.80
C LEU A 130 -5.86 -12.38 -24.45
N LYS A 131 -6.11 -11.22 -25.08
CA LYS A 131 -7.34 -10.45 -24.93
C LYS A 131 -8.55 -11.22 -25.44
N SER A 132 -8.44 -11.93 -26.56
CA SER A 132 -9.53 -12.76 -27.07
C SER A 132 -9.85 -13.93 -26.14
N ALA A 133 -8.83 -14.47 -25.45
CA ALA A 133 -8.97 -15.57 -24.52
C ALA A 133 -9.45 -15.16 -23.12
N THR A 134 -9.28 -13.89 -22.73
CA THR A 134 -9.59 -13.40 -21.37
C THR A 134 -10.78 -12.44 -21.28
N ARG A 135 -11.24 -11.86 -22.41
CA ARG A 135 -12.26 -10.80 -22.37
C ARG A 135 -13.65 -11.32 -22.03
N GLY A 136 -14.21 -10.82 -20.93
CA GLY A 136 -15.60 -11.07 -20.53
C GLY A 136 -15.82 -12.44 -19.87
N GLN A 137 -14.75 -13.08 -19.40
CA GLN A 137 -14.79 -14.39 -18.77
C GLN A 137 -14.05 -14.31 -17.44
N ASP A 138 -14.60 -14.98 -16.43
CA ASP A 138 -13.88 -15.22 -15.18
C ASP A 138 -12.75 -16.20 -15.48
N ILE A 139 -11.53 -15.81 -15.14
CA ILE A 139 -10.32 -16.59 -15.36
C ILE A 139 -9.96 -17.23 -14.02
N ASP A 140 -10.26 -18.51 -13.91
CA ASP A 140 -9.80 -19.38 -12.83
C ASP A 140 -8.46 -20.04 -13.21
N LYS A 141 -7.98 -20.90 -12.32
CA LYS A 141 -6.72 -21.62 -12.49
C LYS A 141 -6.71 -22.46 -13.75
N GLU A 142 -7.74 -23.28 -13.93
CA GLU A 142 -7.87 -24.23 -15.03
C GLU A 142 -7.87 -23.49 -16.36
N ARG A 143 -8.64 -22.41 -16.47
CA ARG A 143 -8.71 -21.61 -17.69
C ARG A 143 -7.41 -20.87 -17.97
N MET A 144 -6.69 -20.40 -16.95
CA MET A 144 -5.37 -19.82 -17.15
C MET A 144 -4.38 -20.86 -17.67
N GLN A 145 -4.43 -22.10 -17.15
CA GLN A 145 -3.61 -23.20 -17.66
C GLN A 145 -3.96 -23.52 -19.11
N ASP A 146 -5.24 -23.57 -19.49
CA ASP A 146 -5.66 -23.75 -20.88
C ASP A 146 -5.09 -22.64 -21.79
N ILE A 147 -5.11 -21.39 -21.35
CA ILE A 147 -4.51 -20.26 -22.09
C ILE A 147 -3.01 -20.49 -22.30
N VAL A 148 -2.29 -20.91 -21.26
CA VAL A 148 -0.86 -21.25 -21.35
C VAL A 148 -0.63 -22.38 -22.37
N GLU A 149 -1.46 -23.43 -22.36
CA GLU A 149 -1.36 -24.54 -23.30
C GLU A 149 -1.65 -24.13 -24.75
N THR A 150 -2.63 -23.25 -25.00
CA THR A 150 -2.89 -22.71 -26.35
C THR A 150 -1.69 -21.93 -26.91
N CYS A 151 -0.86 -21.37 -26.02
CA CYS A 151 0.35 -20.63 -26.36
C CYS A 151 1.62 -21.51 -26.41
N SER A 152 1.54 -22.79 -26.04
CA SER A 152 2.70 -23.69 -25.90
C SER A 152 3.59 -23.78 -27.15
N LYS A 153 3.00 -23.74 -28.35
CA LYS A 153 3.72 -23.81 -29.63
C LYS A 153 4.59 -22.58 -29.91
N ASP A 154 4.24 -21.45 -29.31
CA ASP A 154 4.91 -20.17 -29.48
C ASP A 154 6.01 -19.93 -28.42
N LEU A 155 6.14 -20.84 -27.44
CA LEU A 155 7.02 -20.73 -26.28
C LEU A 155 8.11 -21.82 -26.26
N LEU A 156 9.20 -21.56 -25.55
CA LEU A 156 10.20 -22.58 -25.24
C LEU A 156 9.72 -23.49 -24.10
N PRO A 157 10.19 -24.75 -24.03
CA PRO A 157 9.87 -25.65 -22.93
C PRO A 157 10.15 -25.05 -21.54
N GLU A 158 11.27 -24.33 -21.39
CA GLU A 158 11.66 -23.72 -20.11
C GLU A 158 10.73 -22.55 -19.74
N ASP A 159 10.39 -21.70 -20.72
CA ASP A 159 9.44 -20.59 -20.52
C ASP A 159 8.02 -21.13 -20.18
N LEU A 160 7.63 -22.26 -20.78
CA LEU A 160 6.36 -22.93 -20.52
C LEU A 160 6.29 -23.55 -19.12
N GLU A 161 7.38 -24.16 -18.66
CA GLU A 161 7.49 -24.70 -17.31
C GLU A 161 7.38 -23.61 -16.25
N ILE A 162 8.02 -22.45 -16.49
CA ILE A 162 7.86 -21.27 -15.63
C ILE A 162 6.39 -20.86 -15.56
N LEU A 163 5.71 -20.68 -16.70
CA LEU A 163 4.30 -20.27 -16.72
C LEU A 163 3.37 -21.26 -16.02
N ARG A 164 3.62 -22.57 -16.16
CA ARG A 164 2.83 -23.62 -15.47
C ARG A 164 3.02 -23.62 -13.96
N SER A 165 4.20 -23.20 -13.48
CA SER A 165 4.52 -23.12 -12.05
C SER A 165 4.07 -21.81 -11.39
N LEU A 166 3.76 -20.77 -12.17
CA LEU A 166 3.35 -19.48 -11.65
C LEU A 166 1.94 -19.54 -11.04
N THR A 167 1.79 -18.85 -9.92
CA THR A 167 0.50 -18.56 -9.29
C THR A 167 0.42 -17.06 -9.01
N PRO A 168 -0.79 -16.49 -8.82
CA PRO A 168 -0.91 -15.10 -8.42
C PRO A 168 -0.11 -14.77 -7.14
N ALA A 169 0.03 -15.73 -6.22
CA ALA A 169 0.80 -15.57 -4.99
C ALA A 169 2.32 -15.61 -5.18
N THR A 170 2.83 -16.30 -6.22
CA THR A 170 4.27 -16.34 -6.52
C THR A 170 4.69 -15.25 -7.50
N TYR A 171 3.77 -14.69 -8.27
CA TYR A 171 4.01 -13.58 -9.20
C TYR A 171 4.12 -12.22 -8.46
N THR A 172 5.13 -12.09 -7.60
CA THR A 172 5.38 -10.89 -6.78
C THR A 172 6.61 -10.08 -7.22
N GLY A 173 7.33 -10.55 -8.25
CA GLY A 173 8.53 -9.90 -8.77
C GLY A 173 9.58 -9.68 -7.68
N LEU A 174 10.14 -8.47 -7.64
CA LEU A 174 11.16 -8.08 -6.65
C LEU A 174 10.58 -7.57 -5.33
N ALA A 175 9.25 -7.65 -5.13
CA ALA A 175 8.61 -7.05 -3.95
C ALA A 175 9.19 -7.54 -2.61
N PRO A 176 9.43 -8.85 -2.38
CA PRO A 176 10.01 -9.32 -1.12
C PRO A 176 11.45 -8.82 -0.89
N GLU A 177 12.25 -8.74 -1.95
CA GLU A 177 13.65 -8.28 -1.87
C GLU A 177 13.72 -6.79 -1.57
N LEU A 178 12.93 -5.99 -2.27
CA LEU A 178 12.85 -4.55 -2.05
C LEU A 178 12.35 -4.22 -0.64
N ALA A 179 11.35 -4.94 -0.14
CA ALA A 179 10.84 -4.75 1.22
C ALA A 179 11.91 -5.04 2.28
N LYS A 180 12.67 -6.13 2.14
CA LYS A 180 13.78 -6.47 3.04
C LYS A 180 14.90 -5.42 3.01
N LYS A 181 15.30 -5.00 1.81
CA LYS A 181 16.37 -4.02 1.61
C LYS A 181 16.07 -2.68 2.28
N VAL A 182 14.81 -2.24 2.24
CA VAL A 182 14.39 -1.03 2.95
C VAL A 182 14.56 -1.19 4.47
N GLY A 183 14.16 -2.34 5.02
CA GLY A 183 14.34 -2.64 6.45
C GLY A 183 15.80 -2.61 6.89
N GLU A 184 16.67 -3.31 6.15
CA GLU A 184 18.12 -3.33 6.41
C GLU A 184 18.73 -1.92 6.37
N THR A 185 18.36 -1.12 5.37
CA THR A 185 18.85 0.27 5.22
C THR A 185 18.44 1.13 6.41
N MET A 186 17.19 1.00 6.89
CA MET A 186 16.69 1.75 8.03
C MET A 186 17.40 1.36 9.34
N GLU A 187 17.70 0.08 9.53
CA GLU A 187 18.45 -0.41 10.70
C GLU A 187 19.89 0.12 10.71
N GLU A 188 20.56 0.12 9.55
CA GLU A 188 21.91 0.68 9.42
C GLU A 188 21.94 2.18 9.73
N GLU A 189 20.96 2.96 9.25
CA GLU A 189 20.85 4.38 9.55
C GLU A 189 20.60 4.64 11.04
N ALA A 190 19.75 3.84 11.68
CA ALA A 190 19.50 3.92 13.12
C ALA A 190 20.77 3.62 13.93
N ALA A 191 21.52 2.60 13.54
CA ALA A 191 22.77 2.22 14.19
C ALA A 191 23.87 3.29 14.03
N LYS A 192 23.94 3.96 12.87
CA LYS A 192 24.86 5.10 12.64
C LYS A 192 24.52 6.28 13.55
N LYS A 193 23.24 6.66 13.65
CA LYS A 193 22.80 7.78 14.52
C LYS A 193 23.11 7.55 16.01
N GLN A 194 23.01 6.31 16.50
CA GLN A 194 23.36 5.99 17.89
C GLN A 194 24.86 6.08 18.18
N LYS A 195 25.72 5.84 17.18
CA LYS A 195 27.19 5.96 17.33
C LYS A 195 27.68 7.40 17.27
N THR A 196 27.00 8.28 16.52
CA THR A 196 27.35 9.72 16.44
C THR A 196 26.81 10.55 17.60
N SER A 197 25.90 10.00 18.41
CA SER A 197 25.32 10.66 19.59
C SER A 197 26.08 10.33 20.90
N ARG A 198 27.22 9.63 20.82
CA ARG A 198 28.15 9.37 21.94
C ARG A 198 29.47 10.07 21.66
#